data_AF-A0A7Z2PN93-F1
#
_entry.id   AF-A0A7Z2PN93-F1
#
_cell.length_a   1.000
_cell.length_b   1.000
_cell.length_c   1.000
_cell.angle_alpha   90.00
_cell.angle_beta   90.00
_cell.angle_gamma   90.00
#
_symmetry.space_group_name_H-M   'P 1'
#
loop_
_entity.id
_entity.type
_entity.pdbx_description
1 polymer ?
#
loop_
_entity_poly.entity_id
_entity_poly.type
_entity_poly.pdbx_seq_one_letter_code
_entity_poly.pdbx_strand_id
1 'polypeptide(L)'
;MSEFSTSYHIRLGEGPDVQKVLRQAKVSGVVFGPANGWLTFVPYPKSVMYRGEARFADYLSKLTRCPVLYYFYAEDHGWSFALAHTERSLVQFACWWDPHPAVELDQYDPLALAPLVTSHLLEPLLRSLDREEAVREEPAYRFAELLGLPAYRWLSPELAQERTQDLLKQGGRKLGTKPASVAKRLRLPPDRQIALPQPYLSAREALDLIVPFMAQFKAPWSLTMLSTYGFRLSDGRGIWQARWRYGDSGDMVEAVLMEDGRLSFRGSSAPSYETDDLMKAMRLPETWLDSTDIAAIMASLPVPFGLTPSSLGSMTLRSFIDHPHIWEVLTPGDRNGVEPFASWVVHLDAASGEVLGEQLGRRFGHEIVPVRQRVKNGDWLDLNYRNR
;
A
#
# COMPACT_ATOMS: atom_id res chain seq x y z
N MET A 1 0.21 11.84 21.04
CA MET A 1 -0.16 10.91 19.95
C MET A 1 -1.32 11.57 19.24
N SER A 2 -1.23 11.75 17.93
CA SER A 2 -2.33 12.33 17.16
C SER A 2 -3.53 11.36 17.14
N GLU A 3 -4.75 11.89 17.23
CA GLU A 3 -5.96 11.07 17.11
C GLU A 3 -6.20 10.63 15.66
N PHE A 4 -6.55 9.36 15.52
CA PHE A 4 -6.91 8.76 14.23
C PHE A 4 -8.17 7.91 14.37
N SER A 5 -9.14 8.15 13.49
CA SER A 5 -10.41 7.45 13.43
C SER A 5 -10.77 7.04 11.99
N THR A 6 -11.20 5.79 11.82
CA THR A 6 -11.65 5.18 10.57
C THR A 6 -12.70 4.11 10.91
N SER A 7 -13.94 4.37 10.54
CA SER A 7 -15.08 3.50 10.86
C SER A 7 -16.17 3.51 9.79
N TYR A 8 -17.01 2.49 9.80
CA TYR A 8 -18.15 2.34 8.91
C TYR A 8 -19.43 2.35 9.73
N HIS A 9 -20.37 3.23 9.42
CA HIS A 9 -21.62 3.36 10.14
C HIS A 9 -22.75 2.90 9.22
N ILE A 10 -23.45 1.83 9.62
CA ILE A 10 -24.53 1.22 8.84
C ILE A 10 -25.86 1.75 9.39
N ARG A 11 -26.65 2.42 8.55
CA ARG A 11 -27.97 2.93 8.93
C ARG A 11 -28.95 1.77 9.02
N LEU A 12 -29.47 1.52 10.20
CA LEU A 12 -30.46 0.48 10.45
C LEU A 12 -31.86 0.99 10.10
N GLY A 13 -32.62 0.18 9.38
CA GLY A 13 -34.06 0.36 9.15
C GLY A 13 -34.82 -0.91 9.55
N GLU A 14 -36.03 -1.10 9.02
CA GLU A 14 -36.84 -2.32 9.20
C GLU A 14 -36.29 -3.56 8.46
N GLY A 15 -35.03 -3.48 8.01
CA GLY A 15 -34.37 -4.45 7.14
C GLY A 15 -33.86 -5.69 7.87
N PRO A 16 -33.05 -6.52 7.18
CA PRO A 16 -32.49 -7.74 7.73
C PRO A 16 -31.57 -7.44 8.93
N ASP A 17 -31.40 -8.43 9.82
CA ASP A 17 -30.40 -8.38 10.89
C ASP A 17 -28.99 -8.24 10.29
N VAL A 18 -28.49 -7.00 10.27
CA VAL A 18 -27.21 -6.62 9.67
C VAL A 18 -26.06 -7.45 10.23
N GLN A 19 -26.06 -7.75 11.54
CA GLN A 19 -24.98 -8.55 12.13
C GLN A 19 -25.02 -9.99 11.61
N LYS A 20 -26.22 -10.55 11.40
CA LYS A 20 -26.39 -11.87 10.77
C LYS A 20 -25.89 -11.87 9.33
N VAL A 21 -26.24 -10.86 8.54
CA VAL A 21 -25.79 -10.71 7.14
C VAL A 21 -24.26 -10.63 7.06
N LEU A 22 -23.64 -9.78 7.89
CA LEU A 22 -22.18 -9.65 7.93
C LEU A 22 -21.48 -10.96 8.32
N ARG A 23 -22.02 -11.71 9.31
CA ARG A 23 -21.50 -13.04 9.68
C ARG A 23 -21.61 -14.05 8.54
N GLN A 24 -22.73 -14.07 7.83
CA GLN A 24 -22.95 -14.96 6.68
C GLN A 24 -21.96 -14.65 5.54
N ALA A 25 -21.65 -13.38 5.32
CA ALA A 25 -20.64 -12.92 4.38
C ALA A 25 -19.19 -13.10 4.87
N LYS A 26 -18.99 -13.68 6.06
CA LYS A 26 -17.67 -13.85 6.71
C LYS A 26 -16.91 -12.53 6.87
N VAL A 27 -17.62 -11.42 6.98
CA VAL A 27 -17.05 -10.10 7.28
C VAL A 27 -16.81 -10.03 8.78
N SER A 28 -15.55 -9.87 9.18
CA SER A 28 -15.13 -9.88 10.58
C SER A 28 -14.62 -8.53 11.05
N GLY A 29 -14.90 -8.18 12.30
CA GLY A 29 -14.49 -6.92 12.90
C GLY A 29 -15.04 -6.72 14.31
N VAL A 30 -15.15 -5.47 14.74
CA VAL A 30 -15.80 -5.05 15.99
C VAL A 30 -17.01 -4.18 15.65
N VAL A 31 -18.14 -4.43 16.32
CA VAL A 31 -19.36 -3.61 16.18
C VAL A 31 -19.68 -2.85 17.46
N PHE A 32 -20.20 -1.63 17.33
CA PHE A 32 -20.72 -0.82 18.43
C PHE A 32 -22.17 -0.42 18.15
N GLY A 33 -22.96 -0.24 19.21
CA GLY A 33 -24.40 -0.01 19.09
C GLY A 33 -25.20 -1.31 18.94
N PRO A 34 -26.45 -1.25 18.44
CA PRO A 34 -27.06 -0.10 17.76
C PRO A 34 -27.36 1.10 18.67
N ALA A 35 -27.28 2.32 18.14
CA ALA A 35 -27.73 3.56 18.79
C ALA A 35 -28.16 4.60 17.73
N ASN A 36 -29.21 5.38 18.00
CA ASN A 36 -29.74 6.42 17.09
C ASN A 36 -30.01 5.94 15.65
N GLY A 37 -30.37 4.66 15.48
CA GLY A 37 -30.58 4.06 14.16
C GLY A 37 -29.29 3.73 13.39
N TRP A 38 -28.14 3.71 14.04
CA TRP A 38 -26.85 3.35 13.45
C TRP A 38 -26.20 2.17 14.17
N LEU A 39 -25.43 1.39 13.41
CA LEU A 39 -24.48 0.40 13.90
C LEU A 39 -23.09 0.79 13.40
N THR A 40 -22.14 0.97 14.30
CA THR A 40 -20.74 1.19 13.89
C THR A 40 -20.04 -0.14 13.73
N PHE A 41 -19.27 -0.26 12.65
CA PHE A 41 -18.48 -1.41 12.30
C PHE A 41 -17.05 -0.99 11.99
N VAL A 42 -16.10 -1.64 12.67
CA VAL A 42 -14.66 -1.48 12.43
C VAL A 42 -14.14 -2.83 11.93
N PRO A 43 -13.82 -2.97 10.63
CA PRO A 43 -13.37 -4.24 10.08
C PRO A 43 -11.98 -4.61 10.61
N TYR A 44 -11.69 -5.90 10.63
CA TYR A 44 -10.28 -6.31 10.70
C TYR A 44 -9.64 -6.10 9.31
N PRO A 45 -8.56 -5.32 9.20
CA PRO A 45 -7.94 -4.94 7.93
C PRO A 45 -7.35 -6.14 7.19
N LYS A 46 -7.02 -7.21 7.93
CA LYS A 46 -6.51 -8.48 7.39
C LYS A 46 -7.62 -9.43 6.91
N SER A 47 -8.86 -8.96 6.85
CA SER A 47 -9.98 -9.68 6.26
C SER A 47 -9.88 -9.59 4.75
N VAL A 48 -9.97 -10.73 4.04
CA VAL A 48 -9.95 -10.79 2.55
C VAL A 48 -11.05 -9.93 1.92
N MET A 49 -12.14 -9.68 2.65
CA MET A 49 -13.25 -8.86 2.18
C MET A 49 -13.02 -7.35 2.36
N TYR A 50 -12.05 -6.94 3.17
CA TYR A 50 -11.77 -5.52 3.40
C TYR A 50 -11.06 -4.94 2.18
N ARG A 51 -11.65 -3.88 1.59
CA ARG A 51 -11.17 -3.26 0.34
C ARG A 51 -10.62 -1.84 0.54
N GLY A 52 -10.37 -1.45 1.79
CA GLY A 52 -9.96 -0.08 2.13
C GLY A 52 -11.08 0.97 1.96
N GLU A 53 -10.94 2.07 2.71
CA GLU A 53 -11.53 3.38 2.41
C GLU A 53 -13.04 3.37 2.09
N ALA A 54 -13.48 4.26 1.18
CA ALA A 54 -14.86 4.45 0.76
C ALA A 54 -15.43 3.29 -0.06
N ARG A 55 -14.59 2.54 -0.80
CA ARG A 55 -15.03 1.38 -1.60
C ARG A 55 -15.60 0.26 -0.73
N PHE A 56 -15.08 0.09 0.48
CA PHE A 56 -15.64 -0.90 1.41
C PHE A 56 -17.03 -0.48 1.92
N ALA A 57 -17.34 0.81 2.02
CA ALA A 57 -18.69 1.27 2.37
C ALA A 57 -19.72 0.90 1.28
N ASP A 58 -19.36 1.07 -0.01
CA ASP A 58 -20.19 0.61 -1.14
C ASP A 58 -20.44 -0.90 -1.10
N TYR A 59 -19.39 -1.70 -0.86
CA TYR A 59 -19.53 -3.14 -0.66
C TYR A 59 -20.48 -3.48 0.50
N LEU A 60 -20.30 -2.85 1.67
CA LEU A 60 -21.16 -3.07 2.83
C LEU A 60 -22.61 -2.67 2.55
N SER A 61 -22.82 -1.54 1.86
CA SER A 61 -24.16 -1.06 1.51
C SER A 61 -24.91 -2.04 0.63
N LYS A 62 -24.25 -2.56 -0.41
CA LYS A 62 -24.80 -3.60 -1.29
C LYS A 62 -25.07 -4.89 -0.55
N LEU A 63 -24.16 -5.28 0.34
CA LEU A 63 -24.27 -6.51 1.12
C LEU A 63 -25.45 -6.46 2.10
N THR A 64 -25.58 -5.38 2.88
CA THR A 64 -26.60 -5.26 3.93
C THR A 64 -27.91 -4.68 3.43
N ARG A 65 -27.92 -4.12 2.21
CA ARG A 65 -29.02 -3.32 1.64
C ARG A 65 -29.39 -2.14 2.54
N CYS A 66 -28.37 -1.49 3.12
CA CYS A 66 -28.53 -0.33 3.98
C CYS A 66 -27.61 0.79 3.52
N PRO A 67 -27.95 2.07 3.77
CA PRO A 67 -26.98 3.15 3.64
C PRO A 67 -25.79 2.91 4.58
N VAL A 68 -24.57 3.14 4.08
CA VAL A 68 -23.33 3.01 4.85
C VAL A 68 -22.50 4.27 4.72
N LEU A 69 -22.16 4.87 5.85
CA LEU A 69 -21.28 6.02 5.95
C LEU A 69 -19.88 5.56 6.35
N TYR A 70 -18.90 5.75 5.48
CA TYR A 70 -17.49 5.74 5.84
C TYR A 70 -17.15 7.06 6.54
N TYR A 71 -16.51 7.00 7.69
CA TYR A 71 -16.05 8.14 8.47
C TYR A 71 -14.55 8.04 8.68
N PHE A 72 -13.83 9.12 8.38
CA PHE A 72 -12.39 9.23 8.55
C PHE A 72 -12.02 10.56 9.21
N TYR A 73 -11.13 10.50 10.19
CA TYR A 73 -10.57 11.67 10.86
C TYR A 73 -9.12 11.39 11.25
N ALA A 74 -8.22 12.30 10.91
CA ALA A 74 -6.84 12.33 11.35
C ALA A 74 -6.54 13.75 11.81
N GLU A 75 -6.33 13.94 13.11
CA GLU A 75 -6.19 15.26 13.75
C GLU A 75 -5.10 16.12 13.09
N ASP A 76 -4.02 15.50 12.61
CA ASP A 76 -2.89 16.17 11.97
C ASP A 76 -3.00 16.30 10.44
N HIS A 77 -3.97 15.66 9.78
CA HIS A 77 -4.10 15.67 8.31
C HIS A 77 -5.42 16.23 7.78
N GLY A 78 -6.56 15.81 8.31
CA GLY A 78 -7.85 16.13 7.74
C GLY A 78 -8.99 15.22 8.20
N TRP A 79 -10.15 15.40 7.58
CA TRP A 79 -11.30 14.52 7.77
C TRP A 79 -12.07 14.33 6.47
N SER A 80 -12.73 13.19 6.35
CA SER A 80 -13.54 12.86 5.18
C SER A 80 -14.68 11.93 5.53
N PHE A 81 -15.66 11.88 4.64
CA PHE A 81 -16.67 10.85 4.68
C PHE A 81 -17.04 10.38 3.27
N ALA A 82 -17.59 9.17 3.19
CA ALA A 82 -18.25 8.70 1.99
C ALA A 82 -19.57 8.02 2.35
N LEU A 83 -20.66 8.43 1.71
CA LEU A 83 -21.98 7.82 1.89
C LEU A 83 -22.29 6.92 0.70
N ALA A 84 -22.37 5.62 0.96
CA ALA A 84 -22.83 4.62 0.01
C ALA A 84 -24.32 4.33 0.20
N HIS A 85 -25.04 4.21 -0.92
CA HIS A 85 -26.43 3.81 -0.99
C HIS A 85 -26.61 2.76 -2.09
N THR A 86 -27.60 1.87 -1.95
CA THR A 86 -27.84 0.82 -2.96
C THR A 86 -28.31 1.35 -4.31
N GLU A 87 -28.97 2.50 -4.31
CA GLU A 87 -29.65 3.09 -5.48
C GLU A 87 -29.01 4.39 -5.97
N ARG A 88 -27.97 4.89 -5.29
CA ARG A 88 -27.32 6.16 -5.63
C ARG A 88 -25.83 5.96 -5.75
N SER A 89 -25.19 6.82 -6.53
CA SER A 89 -23.73 6.90 -6.60
C SER A 89 -23.15 7.20 -5.22
N LEU A 90 -21.91 6.76 -5.02
CA LEU A 90 -21.12 7.08 -3.84
C LEU A 90 -20.94 8.61 -3.75
N VAL A 91 -21.30 9.18 -2.61
CA VAL A 91 -21.14 10.60 -2.33
C VAL A 91 -19.96 10.79 -1.39
N GLN A 92 -19.04 11.70 -1.71
CA GLN A 92 -17.81 11.89 -0.94
C GLN A 92 -17.54 13.35 -0.63
N PHE A 93 -16.89 13.59 0.50
CA PHE A 93 -16.37 14.87 0.92
C PHE A 93 -15.04 14.63 1.63
N ALA A 94 -14.05 15.46 1.36
CA ALA A 94 -12.83 15.51 2.15
C ALA A 94 -12.39 16.95 2.40
N CYS A 95 -11.87 17.20 3.60
CA CYS A 95 -11.21 18.45 3.99
C CYS A 95 -9.84 18.10 4.57
N TRP A 96 -8.79 18.56 3.91
CA TRP A 96 -7.40 18.35 4.27
C TRP A 96 -6.82 19.67 4.76
N TRP A 97 -6.01 19.66 5.82
CA TRP A 97 -5.29 20.85 6.28
C TRP A 97 -3.76 20.68 6.27
N ASP A 98 -3.26 19.49 5.92
CA ASP A 98 -1.84 19.19 5.71
C ASP A 98 -1.65 18.47 4.36
N PRO A 99 -0.69 18.88 3.49
CA PRO A 99 0.26 19.98 3.65
C PRO A 99 -0.34 21.38 3.47
N HIS A 100 -1.52 21.50 2.85
CA HIS A 100 -2.22 22.77 2.67
C HIS A 100 -3.73 22.56 2.79
N PRO A 101 -4.50 23.56 3.29
CA PRO A 101 -5.95 23.53 3.31
C PRO A 101 -6.54 23.27 1.91
N ALA A 102 -7.32 22.20 1.78
CA ALA A 102 -8.01 21.83 0.56
C ALA A 102 -9.34 21.15 0.88
N VAL A 103 -10.32 21.30 -0.02
CA VAL A 103 -11.59 20.60 0.05
C VAL A 103 -11.85 19.90 -1.28
N GLU A 104 -12.25 18.65 -1.21
CA GLU A 104 -12.66 17.86 -2.36
C GLU A 104 -14.19 17.71 -2.36
N LEU A 105 -14.83 18.31 -3.36
CA LEU A 105 -16.30 18.32 -3.51
C LEU A 105 -16.78 17.67 -4.82
N ASP A 106 -15.89 17.15 -5.67
CA ASP A 106 -16.23 16.67 -7.01
C ASP A 106 -17.30 15.57 -7.02
N GLN A 107 -17.43 14.84 -5.91
CA GLN A 107 -18.43 13.78 -5.72
C GLN A 107 -19.41 14.09 -4.59
N TYR A 108 -19.49 15.35 -4.13
CA TYR A 108 -20.39 15.74 -3.06
C TYR A 108 -21.78 16.13 -3.61
N ASP A 109 -22.83 15.54 -3.04
CA ASP A 109 -24.23 15.91 -3.27
C ASP A 109 -24.88 16.28 -1.92
N PRO A 110 -25.22 17.57 -1.68
CA PRO A 110 -25.83 18.00 -0.42
C PRO A 110 -27.20 17.38 -0.15
N LEU A 111 -27.91 16.91 -1.17
CA LEU A 111 -29.20 16.25 -1.01
C LEU A 111 -29.06 14.80 -0.53
N ALA A 112 -27.86 14.22 -0.60
CA ALA A 112 -27.63 12.85 -0.16
C ALA A 112 -27.72 12.69 1.37
N LEU A 113 -27.38 13.74 2.13
CA LEU A 113 -27.46 13.75 3.59
C LEU A 113 -28.78 14.29 4.14
N ALA A 114 -29.62 14.91 3.30
CA ALA A 114 -30.90 15.49 3.71
C ALA A 114 -31.84 14.50 4.46
N PRO A 115 -31.87 13.19 4.14
CA PRO A 115 -32.65 12.21 4.93
C PRO A 115 -32.10 11.94 6.34
N LEU A 116 -30.85 12.33 6.61
CA LEU A 116 -30.14 12.01 7.86
C LEU A 116 -30.01 13.23 8.78
N VAL A 117 -29.86 14.43 8.21
CA VAL A 117 -29.65 15.67 8.94
C VAL A 117 -30.05 16.87 8.08
N THR A 118 -30.52 17.94 8.72
CA THR A 118 -30.90 19.17 8.04
C THR A 118 -29.67 19.87 7.44
N SER A 119 -29.68 20.16 6.13
CA SER A 119 -28.52 20.66 5.39
C SER A 119 -27.87 21.93 5.98
N HIS A 120 -28.65 22.88 6.50
CA HIS A 120 -28.12 24.12 7.09
C HIS A 120 -27.23 23.88 8.34
N LEU A 121 -27.36 22.73 9.01
CA LEU A 121 -26.49 22.35 10.13
C LEU A 121 -25.16 21.78 9.66
N LEU A 122 -25.11 21.24 8.43
CA LEU A 122 -23.91 20.67 7.84
C LEU A 122 -23.03 21.72 7.14
N GLU A 123 -23.63 22.72 6.51
CA GLU A 123 -22.93 23.73 5.72
C GLU A 123 -21.69 24.33 6.43
N PRO A 124 -21.74 24.71 7.72
CA PRO A 124 -20.57 25.25 8.41
C PRO A 124 -19.40 24.27 8.55
N LEU A 125 -19.67 22.96 8.49
CA LEU A 125 -18.68 21.90 8.64
C LEU A 125 -18.03 21.54 7.29
N LEU A 126 -18.70 21.82 6.17
CA LEU A 126 -18.30 21.39 4.82
C LEU A 126 -17.57 22.50 4.05
N ARG A 127 -16.62 23.13 4.72
CA ARG A 127 -15.79 24.21 4.17
C ARG A 127 -14.31 23.92 4.37
N SER A 128 -13.47 24.71 3.70
CA SER A 128 -12.03 24.66 3.92
C SER A 128 -11.72 25.20 5.31
N LEU A 129 -10.89 24.49 6.05
CA LEU A 129 -10.43 24.86 7.39
C LEU A 129 -8.92 24.73 7.40
N ASP A 130 -8.24 25.65 8.09
CA ASP A 130 -6.85 25.42 8.47
C ASP A 130 -6.77 24.49 9.70
N ARG A 131 -5.55 24.06 10.03
CA ARG A 131 -5.33 23.14 11.15
C ARG A 131 -5.76 23.73 12.49
N GLU A 132 -5.51 25.01 12.75
CA GLU A 132 -5.84 25.63 14.03
C GLU A 132 -7.36 25.76 14.22
N GLU A 133 -8.06 26.11 13.14
CA GLU A 133 -9.51 26.16 13.09
C GLU A 133 -10.13 24.77 13.23
N ALA A 134 -9.60 23.75 12.52
CA ALA A 134 -10.09 22.38 12.60
C ALA A 134 -9.95 21.78 14.01
N VAL A 135 -8.83 22.05 14.70
CA VAL A 135 -8.63 21.63 16.10
C VAL A 135 -9.61 22.33 17.04
N ARG A 136 -9.88 23.62 16.83
CA ARG A 136 -10.81 24.39 17.67
C ARG A 136 -12.27 24.01 17.43
N GLU A 137 -12.65 23.77 16.19
CA GLU A 137 -14.04 23.54 15.79
C GLU A 137 -14.44 22.06 15.81
N GLU A 138 -13.47 21.13 15.81
CA GLU A 138 -13.66 19.69 15.77
C GLU A 138 -14.74 19.25 14.74
N PRO A 139 -14.65 19.69 13.48
CA PRO A 139 -15.73 19.57 12.49
C PRO A 139 -16.18 18.12 12.27
N ALA A 140 -15.21 17.18 12.30
CA ALA A 140 -15.47 15.76 12.15
C ALA A 140 -16.30 15.19 13.32
N TYR A 141 -16.08 15.65 14.56
CA TYR A 141 -16.87 15.19 15.71
C TYR A 141 -18.25 15.81 15.70
N ARG A 142 -18.35 17.10 15.39
CA ARG A 142 -19.64 17.77 15.23
C ARG A 142 -20.48 17.11 14.14
N PHE A 143 -19.86 16.71 13.02
CA PHE A 143 -20.53 15.95 11.96
C PHE A 143 -21.05 14.60 12.47
N ALA A 144 -20.21 13.82 13.16
CA ALA A 144 -20.62 12.54 13.74
C ALA A 144 -21.74 12.68 14.78
N GLU A 145 -21.70 13.73 15.60
CA GLU A 145 -22.71 14.05 16.62
C GLU A 145 -24.04 14.47 15.99
N LEU A 146 -24.02 15.31 14.96
CA LEU A 146 -25.22 15.71 14.21
C LEU A 146 -25.93 14.51 13.57
N LEU A 147 -25.17 13.52 13.09
CA LEU A 147 -25.71 12.29 12.54
C LEU A 147 -26.10 11.26 13.62
N GLY A 148 -25.71 11.49 14.87
CA GLY A 148 -25.94 10.58 15.99
C GLY A 148 -25.14 9.28 15.90
N LEU A 149 -23.94 9.30 15.30
CA LEU A 149 -23.11 8.10 15.12
C LEU A 149 -22.69 7.52 16.49
N PRO A 150 -22.86 6.22 16.74
CA PRO A 150 -22.26 5.58 17.90
C PRO A 150 -20.76 5.45 17.70
N ALA A 151 -19.96 5.60 18.75
CA ALA A 151 -18.52 5.31 18.79
C ALA A 151 -17.77 5.67 17.48
N TYR A 152 -17.22 6.87 17.39
CA TYR A 152 -16.50 7.36 16.20
C TYR A 152 -15.12 7.91 16.53
N ARG A 153 -14.76 7.98 17.82
CA ARG A 153 -13.47 8.47 18.30
C ARG A 153 -12.52 7.30 18.58
N TRP A 154 -11.23 7.47 18.30
CA TRP A 154 -10.18 6.48 18.51
C TRP A 154 -10.49 5.07 17.98
N LEU A 155 -11.11 4.97 16.80
CA LEU A 155 -11.40 3.70 16.15
C LEU A 155 -10.59 3.54 14.89
N SER A 156 -9.92 2.42 14.68
CA SER A 156 -9.37 2.12 13.36
C SER A 156 -9.32 0.62 13.10
N PRO A 157 -9.29 0.18 11.83
CA PRO A 157 -9.02 -1.21 11.50
C PRO A 157 -7.76 -1.76 12.21
N GLU A 158 -6.69 -0.97 12.29
CA GLU A 158 -5.44 -1.32 12.98
C GLU A 158 -5.66 -1.51 14.47
N LEU A 159 -6.37 -0.58 15.14
CA LEU A 159 -6.73 -0.71 16.55
C LEU A 159 -7.63 -1.92 16.79
N ALA A 160 -8.58 -2.21 15.89
CA ALA A 160 -9.35 -3.44 15.96
C ALA A 160 -8.43 -4.67 15.83
N GLN A 161 -7.46 -4.66 14.93
CA GLN A 161 -6.52 -5.75 14.70
C GLN A 161 -5.49 -5.95 15.82
N GLU A 162 -5.08 -4.92 16.53
CA GLU A 162 -4.00 -5.01 17.50
C GLU A 162 -4.54 -5.00 18.93
N ARG A 163 -5.55 -4.15 19.16
CA ARG A 163 -6.11 -3.82 20.48
C ARG A 163 -7.60 -4.18 20.60
N THR A 164 -8.02 -5.28 19.97
CA THR A 164 -9.42 -5.76 20.00
C THR A 164 -10.02 -5.74 21.41
N GLN A 165 -9.28 -6.21 22.42
CA GLN A 165 -9.78 -6.29 23.80
C GLN A 165 -10.09 -4.91 24.40
N ASP A 166 -9.35 -3.88 24.01
CA ASP A 166 -9.59 -2.52 24.49
C ASP A 166 -10.89 -1.97 23.89
N LEU A 167 -11.14 -2.23 22.60
CA LEU A 167 -12.42 -1.88 21.97
C LEU A 167 -13.61 -2.63 22.59
N LEU A 168 -13.42 -3.90 22.99
CA LEU A 168 -14.47 -4.65 23.69
C LEU A 168 -14.78 -4.06 25.07
N LYS A 169 -13.76 -3.59 25.81
CA LYS A 169 -13.95 -2.89 27.09
C LYS A 169 -14.71 -1.56 26.92
N GLN A 170 -14.60 -0.92 25.76
CA GLN A 170 -15.33 0.30 25.41
C GLN A 170 -16.76 0.02 24.89
N GLY A 171 -17.30 -1.18 25.11
CA GLY A 171 -18.67 -1.55 24.71
C GLY A 171 -18.76 -2.13 23.29
N GLY A 172 -17.63 -2.37 22.62
CA GLY A 172 -17.59 -3.08 21.36
C GLY A 172 -17.96 -4.57 21.53
N ARG A 173 -18.47 -5.18 20.46
CA ARG A 173 -18.73 -6.62 20.37
C ARG A 173 -18.00 -7.20 19.18
N LYS A 174 -17.38 -8.37 19.37
CA LYS A 174 -16.66 -9.04 18.29
C LYS A 174 -17.65 -9.64 17.28
N LEU A 175 -17.42 -9.40 16.00
CA LEU A 175 -18.14 -10.00 14.88
C LEU A 175 -17.21 -10.93 14.11
N GLY A 176 -17.51 -12.23 14.11
CA GLY A 176 -16.70 -13.24 13.44
C GLY A 176 -15.35 -13.50 14.13
N THR A 177 -14.44 -14.15 13.41
CA THR A 177 -13.12 -14.51 13.92
C THR A 177 -12.10 -13.49 13.43
N LYS A 178 -11.39 -12.87 14.38
CA LYS A 178 -10.22 -12.04 14.10
C LYS A 178 -9.22 -12.84 13.26
N PRO A 179 -8.88 -12.38 12.04
CA PRO A 179 -7.86 -13.04 11.24
C PRO A 179 -6.56 -13.12 12.05
N ALA A 180 -5.94 -14.29 12.04
CA ALA A 180 -4.58 -14.41 12.55
C ALA A 180 -3.69 -13.40 11.82
N SER A 181 -2.66 -12.86 12.49
CA SER A 181 -1.66 -12.07 11.77
C SER A 181 -1.14 -12.90 10.59
N VAL A 182 -0.83 -12.25 9.47
CA VAL A 182 -0.27 -12.94 8.31
C VAL A 182 0.95 -13.77 8.73
N ALA A 183 1.79 -13.22 9.62
CA ALA A 183 2.90 -13.94 10.23
C ALA A 183 2.48 -15.27 10.89
N LYS A 184 1.43 -15.27 11.72
CA LYS A 184 0.92 -16.48 12.38
C LYS A 184 0.24 -17.44 11.40
N ARG A 185 -0.52 -16.92 10.44
CA ARG A 185 -1.23 -17.72 9.43
C ARG A 185 -0.26 -18.44 8.51
N LEU A 186 0.77 -17.74 8.03
CA LEU A 186 1.82 -18.27 7.18
C LEU A 186 2.92 -19.02 7.95
N ARG A 187 2.91 -18.95 9.29
CA ARG A 187 3.96 -19.53 10.15
C ARG A 187 5.35 -19.04 9.75
N LEU A 188 5.48 -17.72 9.60
CA LEU A 188 6.77 -17.10 9.24
C LEU A 188 7.86 -17.51 10.25
N PRO A 189 9.09 -17.75 9.79
CA PRO A 189 10.21 -17.94 10.70
C PRO A 189 10.38 -16.67 11.56
N PRO A 190 10.84 -16.81 12.82
CA PRO A 190 11.25 -15.65 13.59
C PRO A 190 12.50 -15.00 12.97
N ASP A 191 12.64 -13.70 13.22
CA ASP A 191 13.85 -12.94 12.95
C ASP A 191 15.07 -13.62 13.60
N ARG A 192 16.20 -13.59 12.90
CA ARG A 192 17.42 -14.28 13.36
C ARG A 192 18.67 -13.58 12.88
N GLN A 193 19.75 -13.82 13.62
CA GLN A 193 21.10 -13.44 13.25
C GLN A 193 21.74 -14.62 12.52
N ILE A 194 22.26 -14.41 11.30
CA ILE A 194 23.07 -15.39 10.58
C ILE A 194 24.50 -14.88 10.43
N ALA A 195 25.46 -15.81 10.33
CA ALA A 195 26.83 -15.47 10.01
C ALA A 195 26.93 -15.22 8.51
N LEU A 196 27.40 -14.02 8.13
CA LEU A 196 27.68 -13.71 6.74
C LEU A 196 29.11 -14.10 6.39
N PRO A 197 29.36 -14.63 5.19
CA PRO A 197 30.73 -14.82 4.71
C PRO A 197 31.46 -13.47 4.53
N GLN A 198 30.71 -12.40 4.24
CA GLN A 198 31.19 -11.03 4.10
C GLN A 198 30.02 -10.02 4.32
N PRO A 199 30.29 -8.76 4.72
CA PRO A 199 29.24 -7.79 5.05
C PRO A 199 28.32 -7.40 3.88
N TYR A 200 28.79 -7.54 2.65
CA TYR A 200 28.03 -7.22 1.45
C TYR A 200 28.05 -8.41 0.51
N LEU A 201 26.87 -8.90 0.18
CA LEU A 201 26.67 -10.08 -0.66
C LEU A 201 26.22 -9.68 -2.04
N SER A 202 26.58 -10.48 -3.03
CA SER A 202 25.90 -10.53 -4.32
C SER A 202 24.46 -11.05 -4.17
N ALA A 203 23.66 -10.92 -5.23
CA ALA A 203 22.27 -11.38 -5.23
C ALA A 203 22.17 -12.90 -5.05
N ARG A 204 23.05 -13.65 -5.70
CA ARG A 204 23.10 -15.11 -5.59
C ARG A 204 23.49 -15.57 -4.19
N GLU A 205 24.56 -15.01 -3.63
CA GLU A 205 25.00 -15.34 -2.26
C GLU A 205 23.90 -15.05 -1.23
N ALA A 206 23.21 -13.92 -1.35
CA ALA A 206 22.09 -13.59 -0.47
C ALA A 206 20.93 -14.56 -0.65
N LEU A 207 20.57 -14.91 -1.89
CA LEU A 207 19.50 -15.86 -2.16
C LEU A 207 19.83 -17.25 -1.60
N ASP A 208 21.07 -17.72 -1.74
CA ASP A 208 21.54 -19.00 -1.20
C ASP A 208 21.44 -19.05 0.34
N LEU A 209 21.63 -17.92 1.02
CA LEU A 209 21.43 -17.82 2.47
C LEU A 209 19.94 -17.76 2.87
N ILE A 210 19.08 -17.16 2.05
CA ILE A 210 17.65 -16.99 2.37
C ILE A 210 16.82 -18.25 2.04
N VAL A 211 17.09 -18.91 0.92
CA VAL A 211 16.30 -20.04 0.38
C VAL A 211 16.11 -21.19 1.38
N PRO A 212 17.11 -21.61 2.18
CA PRO A 212 16.92 -22.66 3.19
C PRO A 212 15.80 -22.35 4.19
N PHE A 213 15.58 -21.08 4.54
CA PHE A 213 14.47 -20.67 5.41
C PHE A 213 13.13 -20.66 4.68
N MET A 214 13.15 -20.49 3.36
CA MET A 214 11.97 -20.56 2.53
C MET A 214 11.56 -22.00 2.19
N ALA A 215 12.44 -22.99 2.37
CA ALA A 215 12.14 -24.40 2.11
C ALA A 215 11.01 -24.98 2.98
N GLN A 216 10.70 -24.36 4.14
CA GLN A 216 9.54 -24.76 4.95
C GLN A 216 8.20 -24.49 4.25
N PHE A 217 8.20 -23.57 3.29
CA PHE A 217 7.03 -23.19 2.51
C PHE A 217 6.93 -24.10 1.28
N LYS A 218 6.17 -25.20 1.41
CA LYS A 218 5.94 -26.15 0.31
C LYS A 218 5.19 -25.49 -0.85
N ALA A 219 5.47 -25.93 -2.08
CA ALA A 219 4.76 -25.49 -3.29
C ALA A 219 3.25 -25.25 -3.05
N PRO A 220 2.63 -24.21 -3.64
CA PRO A 220 3.10 -23.39 -4.78
C PRO A 220 3.84 -22.06 -4.45
N TRP A 221 4.63 -21.96 -3.38
CA TRP A 221 5.46 -20.76 -3.17
C TRP A 221 6.51 -20.59 -4.27
N SER A 222 6.58 -19.40 -4.86
CA SER A 222 7.53 -19.07 -5.92
C SER A 222 8.17 -17.72 -5.67
N LEU A 223 9.48 -17.60 -5.91
CA LEU A 223 10.19 -16.32 -5.90
C LEU A 223 9.56 -15.41 -6.96
N THR A 224 9.31 -14.15 -6.66
CA THR A 224 8.71 -13.18 -7.59
C THR A 224 9.56 -11.92 -7.76
N MET A 225 10.46 -11.67 -6.82
CA MET A 225 11.33 -10.49 -6.82
C MET A 225 12.56 -10.75 -5.97
N LEU A 226 13.71 -10.25 -6.42
CA LEU A 226 14.92 -10.10 -5.63
C LEU A 226 15.44 -8.68 -5.84
N SER A 227 15.57 -7.89 -4.77
CA SER A 227 15.96 -6.49 -4.85
C SER A 227 16.96 -6.10 -3.77
N THR A 228 17.70 -5.04 -4.05
CA THR A 228 18.57 -4.36 -3.10
C THR A 228 18.35 -2.85 -3.23
N TYR A 229 18.40 -2.15 -2.09
CA TYR A 229 18.18 -0.71 -2.00
C TYR A 229 19.34 -0.04 -1.25
N GLY A 230 19.73 1.15 -1.71
CA GLY A 230 20.64 2.01 -0.98
C GLY A 230 22.07 1.48 -0.99
N PHE A 231 22.63 1.26 -2.19
CA PHE A 231 24.01 0.81 -2.33
C PHE A 231 24.98 1.72 -1.57
N ARG A 232 25.70 1.12 -0.63
CA ARG A 232 26.95 1.69 -0.13
C ARG A 232 28.11 1.39 -1.08
N LEU A 233 28.00 0.36 -1.92
CA LEU A 233 29.05 -0.09 -2.84
C LEU A 233 28.56 -0.04 -4.30
N SER A 234 29.36 0.50 -5.20
CA SER A 234 29.07 0.60 -6.63
C SER A 234 29.15 -0.74 -7.39
N ASP A 235 29.48 -1.83 -6.70
CA ASP A 235 29.76 -3.14 -7.30
C ASP A 235 28.58 -4.12 -7.25
N GLY A 236 27.38 -3.65 -6.90
CA GLY A 236 26.17 -4.47 -6.92
C GLY A 236 25.95 -5.32 -5.67
N ARG A 237 26.75 -5.14 -4.61
CA ARG A 237 26.55 -5.82 -3.31
C ARG A 237 25.80 -4.94 -2.31
N GLY A 238 24.98 -5.54 -1.43
CA GLY A 238 24.17 -4.75 -0.50
C GLY A 238 23.25 -5.54 0.44
N ILE A 239 22.21 -4.84 0.92
CA ILE A 239 21.10 -5.38 1.71
C ILE A 239 20.09 -5.98 0.73
N TRP A 240 19.70 -7.23 0.94
CA TRP A 240 18.84 -7.94 0.00
C TRP A 240 17.44 -8.17 0.55
N GLN A 241 16.46 -7.95 -0.30
CA GLN A 241 15.05 -8.25 -0.09
C GLN A 241 14.62 -9.26 -1.15
N ALA A 242 14.07 -10.38 -0.71
CA ALA A 242 13.53 -11.39 -1.60
C ALA A 242 12.06 -11.63 -1.27
N ARG A 243 11.22 -11.78 -2.29
CA ARG A 243 9.77 -11.93 -2.13
C ARG A 243 9.28 -13.21 -2.81
N TRP A 244 8.47 -13.98 -2.08
CA TRP A 244 7.77 -15.15 -2.57
C TRP A 244 6.27 -14.93 -2.54
N ARG A 245 5.56 -15.52 -3.51
CA ARG A 245 4.09 -15.52 -3.60
C ARG A 245 3.55 -16.93 -3.56
N TYR A 246 2.41 -17.14 -2.91
CA TYR A 246 1.72 -18.44 -2.86
C TYR A 246 0.68 -18.56 -3.97
N GLY A 247 1.06 -19.15 -5.11
CA GLY A 247 0.16 -19.28 -6.27
C GLY A 247 -0.62 -17.99 -6.55
N ASP A 248 -1.94 -18.11 -6.65
CA ASP A 248 -2.84 -16.98 -6.94
C ASP A 248 -3.53 -16.40 -5.68
N SER A 249 -3.14 -16.82 -4.46
CA SER A 249 -3.88 -16.41 -3.24
C SER A 249 -3.66 -14.95 -2.82
N GLY A 250 -2.69 -14.27 -3.44
CA GLY A 250 -2.24 -12.93 -3.05
C GLY A 250 -1.42 -12.90 -1.76
N ASP A 251 -1.15 -14.05 -1.14
CA ASP A 251 -0.24 -14.16 -0.02
C ASP A 251 1.21 -14.01 -0.47
N MET A 252 1.95 -13.18 0.26
CA MET A 252 3.35 -12.92 0.02
C MET A 252 4.17 -13.09 1.29
N VAL A 253 5.36 -13.64 1.14
CA VAL A 253 6.41 -13.65 2.16
C VAL A 253 7.58 -12.86 1.63
N GLU A 254 8.07 -11.94 2.45
CA GLU A 254 9.24 -11.13 2.18
C GLU A 254 10.31 -11.48 3.20
N ALA A 255 11.53 -11.74 2.73
CA ALA A 255 12.70 -11.92 3.56
C ALA A 255 13.67 -10.77 3.30
N VAL A 256 14.17 -10.15 4.36
CA VAL A 256 15.15 -9.04 4.28
C VAL A 256 16.41 -9.45 5.02
N LEU A 257 17.53 -9.51 4.31
CA LEU A 257 18.86 -9.80 4.81
C LEU A 257 19.71 -8.52 4.86
N MET A 258 20.03 -8.09 6.08
CA MET A 258 20.78 -6.88 6.37
C MET A 258 22.31 -7.11 6.31
N GLU A 259 23.09 -6.03 6.20
CA GLU A 259 24.57 -6.05 6.15
C GLU A 259 25.21 -6.63 7.43
N ASP A 260 24.50 -6.56 8.55
CA ASP A 260 24.93 -7.12 9.83
C ASP A 260 24.62 -8.61 9.95
N GLY A 261 23.96 -9.22 8.96
CA GLY A 261 23.52 -10.63 8.99
C GLY A 261 22.16 -10.86 9.65
N ARG A 262 21.43 -9.80 10.02
CA ARG A 262 20.06 -9.93 10.50
C ARG A 262 19.12 -10.29 9.35
N LEU A 263 18.42 -11.40 9.49
CA LEU A 263 17.41 -11.89 8.57
C LEU A 263 16.02 -11.76 9.20
N SER A 264 15.15 -10.98 8.56
CA SER A 264 13.78 -10.75 9.02
C SER A 264 12.74 -11.23 8.00
N PHE A 265 11.57 -11.62 8.49
CA PHE A 265 10.48 -12.11 7.64
C PHE A 265 9.20 -11.30 7.84
N ARG A 266 8.60 -10.87 6.73
CA ARG A 266 7.31 -10.16 6.70
C ARG A 266 6.34 -10.93 5.83
N GLY A 267 5.07 -10.88 6.22
CA GLY A 267 4.01 -11.51 5.45
C GLY A 267 2.92 -10.50 5.18
N SER A 268 2.44 -10.48 3.94
CA SER A 268 1.30 -9.68 3.51
C SER A 268 0.30 -10.55 2.75
N SER A 269 -0.92 -10.05 2.65
CA SER A 269 -1.98 -10.62 1.82
C SER A 269 -2.61 -9.46 1.09
N ALA A 270 -2.50 -9.46 -0.23
CA ALA A 270 -3.22 -8.53 -1.08
C ALA A 270 -4.36 -9.29 -1.77
N PRO A 271 -5.49 -8.64 -2.10
CA PRO A 271 -6.47 -9.21 -3.00
C PRO A 271 -5.81 -9.60 -4.33
N SER A 272 -6.24 -10.70 -4.95
CA SER A 272 -5.63 -11.19 -6.20
C SER A 272 -5.56 -10.12 -7.30
N TYR A 273 -6.58 -9.26 -7.41
CA TYR A 273 -6.65 -8.19 -8.40
C TYR A 273 -5.62 -7.07 -8.19
N GLU A 274 -5.12 -6.83 -6.97
CA GLU A 274 -4.03 -5.86 -6.73
C GLU A 274 -2.67 -6.44 -7.15
N THR A 275 -2.62 -7.75 -7.34
CA THR A 275 -1.40 -8.49 -7.70
C THR A 275 -1.39 -8.96 -9.14
N ASP A 276 -2.44 -8.65 -9.91
CA ASP A 276 -2.60 -9.09 -11.31
C ASP A 276 -1.61 -8.40 -12.23
N ASP A 277 -1.08 -7.23 -11.86
CA ASP A 277 -0.32 -6.46 -12.83
C ASP A 277 1.01 -7.10 -13.23
N LEU A 278 1.95 -7.54 -12.36
CA LEU A 278 3.33 -7.65 -12.90
C LEU A 278 4.31 -8.68 -12.33
N MET A 279 3.96 -9.61 -11.44
CA MET A 279 4.99 -10.55 -10.95
C MET A 279 4.56 -12.02 -10.98
N LYS A 280 5.11 -12.75 -11.95
CA LYS A 280 5.03 -14.22 -12.01
C LYS A 280 6.13 -14.88 -11.19
N ALA A 281 5.94 -16.17 -10.95
CA ALA A 281 6.96 -17.07 -10.43
C ALA A 281 8.24 -16.99 -11.29
N MET A 282 9.32 -16.47 -10.70
CA MET A 282 10.66 -16.50 -11.25
C MET A 282 11.21 -17.92 -11.18
N ARG A 283 11.49 -18.50 -12.35
CA ARG A 283 12.36 -19.66 -12.48
C ARG A 283 13.70 -19.18 -13.02
N LEU A 284 14.59 -18.75 -12.12
CA LEU A 284 15.91 -18.27 -12.50
C LEU A 284 16.65 -19.37 -13.28
N PRO A 285 17.16 -19.09 -14.49
CA PRO A 285 17.97 -20.05 -15.24
C PRO A 285 19.27 -20.28 -14.47
N GLU A 286 19.95 -21.42 -14.66
CA GLU A 286 21.22 -21.68 -13.96
C GLU A 286 22.29 -20.61 -14.27
N THR A 287 22.26 -20.09 -15.51
CA THR A 287 23.24 -19.16 -16.09
C THR A 287 22.86 -17.69 -15.98
N TRP A 288 22.02 -17.29 -15.02
CA TRP A 288 21.73 -15.85 -14.83
C TRP A 288 22.96 -15.09 -14.32
N LEU A 289 23.15 -13.87 -14.82
CA LEU A 289 24.15 -12.92 -14.36
C LEU A 289 23.79 -12.39 -12.98
N ASP A 290 24.76 -12.46 -12.07
CA ASP A 290 24.61 -12.01 -10.70
C ASP A 290 24.65 -10.47 -10.63
N SER A 291 24.30 -9.90 -9.47
CA SER A 291 24.28 -8.44 -9.32
C SER A 291 25.64 -7.78 -9.55
N THR A 292 26.75 -8.48 -9.27
CA THR A 292 28.10 -7.98 -9.52
C THR A 292 28.42 -7.88 -11.01
N ASP A 293 27.97 -8.85 -11.81
CA ASP A 293 28.14 -8.84 -13.27
C ASP A 293 27.31 -7.72 -13.90
N ILE A 294 26.07 -7.56 -13.43
CA ILE A 294 25.16 -6.50 -13.86
C ILE A 294 25.71 -5.11 -13.49
N ALA A 295 26.27 -4.95 -12.29
CA ALA A 295 26.91 -3.71 -11.88
C ALA A 295 28.14 -3.39 -12.77
N ALA A 296 28.92 -4.40 -13.15
CA ALA A 296 30.04 -4.22 -14.08
C ALA A 296 29.58 -3.79 -15.48
N ILE A 297 28.49 -4.37 -16.00
CA ILE A 297 27.87 -3.93 -17.27
C ILE A 297 27.42 -2.48 -17.13
N MET A 298 26.69 -2.14 -16.08
CA MET A 298 26.21 -0.78 -15.79
C MET A 298 27.35 0.24 -15.73
N ALA A 299 28.47 -0.11 -15.10
CA ALA A 299 29.66 0.75 -15.02
C ALA A 299 30.32 1.01 -16.39
N SER A 300 30.08 0.15 -17.38
CA SER A 300 30.58 0.31 -18.75
C SER A 300 29.65 1.12 -19.67
N LEU A 301 28.40 1.34 -19.25
CA LEU A 301 27.43 2.07 -20.07
C LEU A 301 27.73 3.57 -20.08
N PRO A 302 27.51 4.27 -21.21
CA PRO A 302 27.67 5.72 -21.28
C PRO A 302 26.61 6.40 -20.42
N VAL A 303 27.05 7.01 -19.32
CA VAL A 303 26.16 7.71 -18.39
C VAL A 303 25.50 8.91 -19.09
N PRO A 304 24.17 9.04 -19.05
CA PRO A 304 23.46 10.19 -19.60
C PRO A 304 23.96 11.52 -19.01
N PHE A 305 24.01 12.56 -19.84
CA PHE A 305 24.42 13.90 -19.42
C PHE A 305 23.60 14.39 -18.22
N GLY A 306 24.29 14.91 -17.20
CA GLY A 306 23.69 15.41 -15.96
C GLY A 306 23.50 14.38 -14.85
N LEU A 307 23.93 13.13 -15.06
CA LEU A 307 23.96 12.12 -14.01
C LEU A 307 25.40 11.79 -13.62
N THR A 308 25.63 11.57 -12.32
CA THR A 308 26.92 11.16 -11.80
C THR A 308 26.98 9.63 -11.69
N PRO A 309 28.10 8.98 -12.07
CA PRO A 309 28.25 7.52 -12.00
C PRO A 309 28.30 6.96 -10.57
N SER A 310 28.33 7.82 -9.55
CA SER A 310 28.91 7.49 -8.25
C SER A 310 28.07 6.59 -7.34
N SER A 311 26.80 6.34 -7.67
CA SER A 311 25.97 5.43 -6.87
C SER A 311 24.88 4.80 -7.72
N LEU A 312 24.87 3.47 -7.76
CA LEU A 312 23.63 2.74 -8.03
C LEU A 312 22.65 3.07 -6.89
N GLY A 313 21.37 3.20 -7.18
CA GLY A 313 20.30 3.46 -6.20
C GLY A 313 19.61 2.19 -5.74
N SER A 314 19.11 1.41 -6.69
CA SER A 314 18.51 0.10 -6.45
C SER A 314 18.72 -0.83 -7.65
N MET A 315 18.75 -2.14 -7.38
CA MET A 315 18.69 -3.17 -8.41
C MET A 315 17.56 -4.13 -8.06
N THR A 316 16.72 -4.46 -9.05
CA THR A 316 15.57 -5.35 -8.86
C THR A 316 15.52 -6.36 -9.98
N LEU A 317 15.63 -7.64 -9.65
CA LEU A 317 15.42 -8.76 -10.54
C LEU A 317 13.97 -9.24 -10.44
N ARG A 318 13.29 -9.30 -11.59
CA ARG A 318 11.87 -9.68 -11.71
C ARG A 318 11.56 -10.39 -13.03
N SER A 319 10.41 -11.06 -13.09
CA SER A 319 9.92 -11.79 -14.27
C SER A 319 8.52 -11.32 -14.68
N PHE A 320 8.32 -11.14 -15.98
CA PHE A 320 7.06 -10.72 -16.58
C PHE A 320 6.50 -11.82 -17.51
N ILE A 321 5.23 -11.69 -17.91
CA ILE A 321 4.49 -12.74 -18.62
C ILE A 321 5.14 -13.17 -19.94
N ASP A 322 5.69 -12.21 -20.68
CA ASP A 322 6.21 -12.39 -22.04
C ASP A 322 7.65 -11.92 -22.21
N HIS A 323 8.37 -11.73 -21.10
CA HIS A 323 9.75 -11.25 -21.11
C HIS A 323 10.68 -12.19 -20.34
N PRO A 324 11.98 -12.22 -20.70
CA PRO A 324 12.98 -12.88 -19.88
C PRO A 324 13.02 -12.28 -18.47
N HIS A 325 13.81 -12.88 -17.58
CA HIS A 325 14.08 -12.26 -16.28
C HIS A 325 14.85 -10.96 -16.53
N ILE A 326 14.40 -9.87 -15.93
CA ILE A 326 14.95 -8.53 -16.16
C ILE A 326 15.52 -8.01 -14.86
N TRP A 327 16.76 -7.55 -14.94
CA TRP A 327 17.33 -6.63 -13.97
C TRP A 327 16.90 -5.22 -14.31
N GLU A 328 16.24 -4.56 -13.36
CA GLU A 328 16.03 -3.12 -13.39
C GLU A 328 17.03 -2.46 -12.45
N VAL A 329 17.88 -1.60 -13.01
CA VAL A 329 18.90 -0.87 -12.26
C VAL A 329 18.58 0.62 -12.28
N LEU A 330 18.32 1.19 -11.11
CA LEU A 330 18.07 2.61 -10.91
C LEU A 330 19.37 3.29 -10.47
N THR A 331 19.77 4.33 -11.18
CA THR A 331 20.83 5.29 -10.81
C THR A 331 20.17 6.62 -10.49
N PRO A 332 20.17 7.09 -9.22
CA PRO A 332 19.60 8.37 -8.85
C PRO A 332 20.48 9.51 -9.36
N GLY A 333 19.85 10.60 -9.82
CA GLY A 333 20.54 11.86 -10.06
C GLY A 333 20.85 12.60 -8.76
N ASP A 334 21.62 13.68 -8.85
CA ASP A 334 21.86 14.55 -7.71
C ASP A 334 20.53 15.16 -7.24
N ARG A 335 20.18 14.92 -5.97
CA ARG A 335 18.93 15.43 -5.40
C ARG A 335 18.89 16.96 -5.33
N ASN A 336 20.06 17.59 -5.29
CA ASN A 336 20.24 19.03 -5.16
C ASN A 336 20.74 19.67 -6.47
N GLY A 337 21.04 18.86 -7.48
CA GLY A 337 21.54 19.34 -8.76
C GLY A 337 20.46 20.07 -9.56
N VAL A 338 20.88 21.06 -10.34
CA VAL A 338 20.03 21.73 -11.35
C VAL A 338 19.94 20.90 -12.64
N GLU A 339 20.42 19.67 -12.59
CA GLU A 339 20.55 18.78 -13.75
C GLU A 339 19.18 18.35 -14.30
N PRO A 340 19.08 18.07 -15.62
CA PRO A 340 17.80 17.88 -16.30
C PRO A 340 17.08 16.57 -15.94
N PHE A 341 17.76 15.62 -15.30
CA PHE A 341 17.25 14.29 -14.97
C PHE A 341 17.50 13.94 -13.50
N ALA A 342 16.50 13.36 -12.85
CA ALA A 342 16.53 12.94 -11.46
C ALA A 342 16.80 11.43 -11.30
N SER A 343 16.73 10.66 -12.38
CA SER A 343 16.98 9.22 -12.37
C SER A 343 17.32 8.70 -13.76
N TRP A 344 18.07 7.61 -13.79
CA TRP A 344 18.24 6.74 -14.96
C TRP A 344 17.94 5.30 -14.57
N VAL A 345 17.02 4.68 -15.28
CA VAL A 345 16.64 3.28 -15.09
C VAL A 345 17.08 2.49 -16.31
N VAL A 346 17.80 1.40 -16.10
CA VAL A 346 18.26 0.50 -17.15
C VAL A 346 17.65 -0.87 -16.94
N HIS A 347 17.06 -1.43 -18.00
CA HIS A 347 16.51 -2.77 -18.04
C HIS A 347 17.48 -3.70 -18.78
N LEU A 348 18.01 -4.70 -18.09
CA LEU A 348 19.00 -5.66 -18.58
C LEU A 348 18.41 -7.07 -18.57
N ASP A 349 18.63 -7.82 -19.63
CA ASP A 349 18.32 -9.26 -19.66
C ASP A 349 19.21 -10.00 -18.65
N ALA A 350 18.61 -10.77 -17.74
CA ALA A 350 19.35 -11.38 -16.66
C ALA A 350 20.20 -12.58 -17.08
N ALA A 351 20.05 -13.12 -18.30
CA ALA A 351 20.87 -14.23 -18.77
C ALA A 351 22.07 -13.77 -19.61
N SER A 352 21.85 -12.77 -20.47
CA SER A 352 22.83 -12.29 -21.44
C SER A 352 23.47 -10.96 -21.06
N GLY A 353 22.84 -10.17 -20.19
CA GLY A 353 23.26 -8.80 -19.90
C GLY A 353 22.94 -7.80 -21.00
N GLU A 354 22.15 -8.18 -22.02
CA GLU A 354 21.72 -7.26 -23.07
C GLU A 354 20.89 -6.11 -22.47
N VAL A 355 21.21 -4.86 -22.82
CA VAL A 355 20.37 -3.70 -22.50
C VAL A 355 19.10 -3.78 -23.34
N LEU A 356 17.97 -4.03 -22.68
CA LEU A 356 16.66 -4.12 -23.30
C LEU A 356 16.01 -2.74 -23.47
N GLY A 357 16.29 -1.84 -22.54
CA GLY A 357 15.78 -0.47 -22.58
C GLY A 357 16.32 0.40 -21.47
N GLU A 358 16.13 1.70 -21.65
CA GLU A 358 16.55 2.72 -20.69
C GLU A 358 15.49 3.80 -20.57
N GLN A 359 15.35 4.36 -19.37
CA GLN A 359 14.42 5.44 -19.07
C GLN A 359 15.14 6.54 -18.29
N LEU A 360 14.88 7.79 -18.67
CA LEU A 360 15.31 8.96 -17.92
C LEU A 360 14.10 9.58 -17.25
N GLY A 361 14.22 9.81 -15.94
CA GLY A 361 13.18 10.42 -15.14
C GLY A 361 13.53 11.86 -14.77
N ARG A 362 12.52 12.70 -14.61
CA ARG A 362 12.66 14.07 -14.09
C ARG A 362 11.77 14.24 -12.88
N ARG A 363 12.21 15.07 -11.94
CA ARG A 363 11.43 15.42 -10.75
C ARG A 363 10.30 16.39 -11.10
N PHE A 364 9.07 16.06 -10.70
CA PHE A 364 7.91 16.94 -10.72
C PHE A 364 7.28 16.91 -9.32
N GLY A 365 7.50 17.99 -8.56
CA GLY A 365 7.17 18.00 -7.13
C GLY A 365 7.95 16.93 -6.37
N HIS A 366 7.23 15.99 -5.75
CA HIS A 366 7.80 14.86 -4.99
C HIS A 366 7.97 13.59 -5.82
N GLU A 367 7.49 13.58 -7.06
CA GLU A 367 7.51 12.41 -7.93
C GLU A 367 8.66 12.48 -8.92
N ILE A 368 9.15 11.31 -9.34
CA ILE A 368 10.06 11.17 -10.48
C ILE A 368 9.26 10.51 -11.59
N VAL A 369 9.03 11.24 -12.69
CA VAL A 369 8.27 10.72 -13.83
C VAL A 369 9.20 10.42 -15.00
N PRO A 370 9.02 9.32 -15.74
CA PRO A 370 9.75 9.05 -16.97
C PRO A 370 9.46 10.15 -18.01
N VAL A 371 10.52 10.76 -18.55
CA VAL A 371 10.44 11.82 -19.57
C VAL A 371 11.08 11.42 -20.89
N ARG A 372 11.97 10.43 -20.90
CA ARG A 372 12.56 9.88 -22.13
C ARG A 372 12.75 8.39 -21.98
N GLN A 373 12.65 7.65 -23.09
CA GLN A 373 12.96 6.23 -23.13
C GLN A 373 13.70 5.86 -24.42
N ARG A 374 14.52 4.82 -24.38
CA ARG A 374 15.01 4.13 -25.58
C ARG A 374 14.92 2.62 -25.40
N VAL A 375 14.68 1.91 -26.49
CA VAL A 375 14.64 0.44 -26.52
C VAL A 375 15.92 -0.04 -27.17
N LYS A 376 16.68 -0.91 -26.47
CA LYS A 376 18.01 -1.35 -26.86
C LYS A 376 18.91 -0.16 -27.25
N ASN A 377 19.62 -0.27 -28.37
CA ASN A 377 20.47 0.78 -28.93
C ASN A 377 19.72 1.76 -29.85
N GLY A 378 18.39 1.87 -29.70
CA GLY A 378 17.57 2.80 -30.47
C GLY A 378 17.73 4.26 -30.04
N ASP A 379 17.05 5.15 -30.78
CA ASP A 379 17.01 6.57 -30.45
C ASP A 379 16.20 6.85 -29.19
N TRP A 380 16.56 7.92 -28.49
CA TRP A 380 15.78 8.43 -27.37
C TRP A 380 14.47 9.04 -27.88
N LEU A 381 13.36 8.53 -27.33
CA LEU A 381 12.01 9.03 -27.55
C LEU A 381 11.58 9.87 -26.35
N ASP A 382 11.16 11.11 -26.61
CA ASP A 382 10.58 11.96 -25.57
C ASP A 382 9.17 11.50 -25.24
N LEU A 383 8.92 11.28 -23.95
CA LEU A 383 7.61 10.94 -23.42
C LEU A 383 6.84 12.22 -23.19
N ASN A 384 5.80 12.45 -24.01
CA ASN A 384 4.93 13.62 -23.88
C ASN A 384 4.09 13.53 -22.61
N TYR A 385 4.65 13.98 -21.49
CA TYR A 385 3.91 14.26 -20.26
C TYR A 385 3.20 15.62 -20.42
N ARG A 386 2.23 15.71 -21.32
CA ARG A 386 1.37 16.89 -21.46
C ARG A 386 0.18 16.77 -20.50
N ASN A 387 0.18 17.60 -19.46
CA ASN A 387 -0.95 17.97 -18.59
C ASN A 387 -1.71 16.79 -17.94
N ARG A 388 -1.16 16.25 -16.85
CA ARG A 388 -1.99 15.70 -15.76
C ARG A 388 -2.00 16.68 -14.60
#